data_AF-A0A5J4TI72-F1
#
_entry.id   AF-A0A5J4TI72-F1
#
_cell.length_a   1.000
_cell.length_b   1.000
_cell.length_c   1.000
_cell.angle_alpha   90.00
_cell.angle_beta   90.00
_cell.angle_gamma   90.00
#
_symmetry.space_group_name_H-M   'P 1'
#
loop_
_entity.id
_entity.type
_entity.pdbx_description
1 polymer ?
#
loop_
_entity_poly.entity_id
_entity_poly.type
_entity_poly.pdbx_seq_one_letter_code
_entity_poly.pdbx_strand_id
1 'polypeptide(L)'
;MDQKILNSSLKRKIGHDIILDHEYSKQEIIQVFSQTNSSSSVPKIGSVHSQYLKGTLDFVLYTRQTAETSYVSIQGINFESGTSGQSKNPYLTNQYAIYHTKASQYRAAQIFNYPGVFIEAQLFIGGNILSITGTAEGLAEPVLANQTSTRLGLSEIWTNQDTLQSLFQVFDGVLTLQLITFRIDNSDGMPSSLSMIEIHGSQASVTIEYCAFKTVIPTNYLEQEFLSLDKGGNLTMRYVYVEEISEIYRPVIYIAVSERSNVQLQNANITSCQIYQSNSGVLHIQYYTGGTISLDDCYFRYNSVVSPFYEGKKPFGGALLIKLCESSFSEQLGSEGGWQQLNNSRVLNIRDCRHAFYY
;
A
#
# COMPACT_ATOMS: atom_id res chain seq x y z
N MET A 1 55.81 15.65 13.32
CA MET A 1 55.18 14.55 12.57
C MET A 1 54.02 14.03 13.39
N ASP A 2 52.84 14.46 12.97
CA ASP A 2 51.47 13.97 13.16
C ASP A 2 51.16 12.94 14.25
N GLN A 3 50.44 13.44 15.27
CA GLN A 3 49.34 12.73 15.91
C GLN A 3 48.19 12.58 14.89
N LYS A 4 47.87 11.35 14.48
CA LYS A 4 46.58 11.02 13.87
C LYS A 4 46.14 9.59 14.23
N ILE A 5 44.97 9.55 14.87
CA ILE A 5 43.88 8.55 14.73
C ILE A 5 43.95 7.30 15.61
N LEU A 6 43.13 7.35 16.68
CA LEU A 6 42.45 6.25 17.35
C LEU A 6 41.91 5.19 16.37
N ASN A 7 42.01 3.90 16.71
CA ASN A 7 40.86 3.01 16.50
C ASN A 7 40.89 1.70 17.32
N SER A 8 40.02 1.70 18.35
CA SER A 8 39.01 0.67 18.62
C SER A 8 39.42 -0.81 18.63
N SER A 9 40.06 -1.23 19.71
CA SER A 9 40.00 -2.62 20.20
C SER A 9 38.66 -2.91 20.91
N LEU A 10 37.56 -2.92 20.15
CA LEU A 10 36.31 -3.54 20.60
C LEU A 10 36.02 -4.73 19.68
N LYS A 11 36.73 -5.83 19.96
CA LYS A 11 36.27 -7.18 19.64
C LYS A 11 34.89 -7.39 20.26
N ARG A 12 33.82 -7.04 19.55
CA ARG A 12 32.47 -7.54 19.85
C ARG A 12 32.24 -8.78 18.99
N LYS A 13 32.03 -9.90 19.68
CA LYS A 13 31.57 -11.17 19.14
C LYS A 13 30.36 -10.91 18.23
N ILE A 14 30.56 -10.93 16.92
CA ILE A 14 29.48 -11.19 15.97
C ILE A 14 29.17 -12.68 16.17
N GLY A 15 27.94 -12.98 16.58
CA GLY A 15 27.48 -14.35 16.73
C GLY A 15 27.62 -15.09 15.40
N HIS A 16 27.70 -16.41 15.46
CA HIS A 16 27.60 -17.27 14.27
C HIS A 16 26.21 -17.12 13.64
N ASP A 17 25.99 -16.03 12.91
CA ASP A 17 24.77 -15.76 12.18
C ASP A 17 25.03 -16.17 10.72
N ILE A 18 24.17 -17.03 10.18
CA ILE A 18 24.23 -17.46 8.78
C ILE A 18 23.86 -16.25 7.91
N ILE A 19 24.75 -15.86 7.01
CA ILE A 19 24.45 -14.93 5.93
C ILE A 19 24.09 -15.78 4.71
N LEU A 20 22.82 -15.72 4.29
CA LEU A 20 22.38 -16.35 3.05
C LEU A 20 22.44 -15.29 1.95
N ASP A 21 23.50 -15.32 1.15
CA ASP A 21 23.66 -14.49 -0.04
C ASP A 21 23.06 -15.20 -1.26
N HIS A 22 21.74 -15.45 -1.22
CA HIS A 22 21.02 -16.10 -2.30
C HIS A 22 19.59 -15.57 -2.41
N GLU A 23 19.16 -15.25 -3.63
CA GLU A 23 17.80 -14.84 -3.95
C GLU A 23 16.93 -16.10 -4.06
N TYR A 24 16.17 -16.40 -3.00
CA TYR A 24 15.29 -17.57 -3.00
C TYR A 24 13.90 -17.20 -3.50
N SER A 25 13.36 -18.03 -4.39
CA SER A 25 11.94 -18.04 -4.68
C SER A 25 11.16 -18.70 -3.53
N LYS A 26 9.90 -18.30 -3.30
CA LYS A 26 9.02 -18.86 -2.25
C LYS A 26 8.94 -20.40 -2.28
N GLN A 27 9.14 -21.02 -3.43
CA GLN A 27 9.11 -22.47 -3.62
C GLN A 27 10.35 -23.19 -3.06
N GLU A 28 11.54 -22.60 -3.19
CA GLU A 28 12.81 -23.18 -2.71
C GLU A 28 12.88 -23.20 -1.18
N ILE A 29 12.29 -22.18 -0.56
CA ILE A 29 12.33 -21.99 0.89
C ILE A 29 11.56 -23.08 1.65
N ILE A 30 10.37 -23.46 1.17
CA ILE A 30 9.50 -24.44 1.85
C ILE A 30 10.14 -25.83 1.88
N GLN A 31 10.96 -26.17 0.88
CA GLN A 31 11.59 -27.48 0.79
C GLN A 31 12.86 -27.60 1.64
N VAL A 32 13.58 -26.49 1.89
CA VAL A 32 14.91 -26.51 2.53
C VAL A 32 14.84 -26.39 4.07
N PHE A 33 13.86 -25.68 4.63
CA PHE A 33 13.78 -25.39 6.08
C PHE A 33 12.79 -26.27 6.86
N SER A 34 12.73 -27.57 6.58
CA SER A 34 11.73 -28.45 7.20
C SER A 34 11.98 -28.78 8.70
N GLN A 35 13.13 -28.41 9.27
CA GLN A 35 13.54 -28.82 10.64
C GLN A 35 14.34 -27.80 11.46
N THR A 36 14.19 -26.50 11.25
CA THR A 36 14.88 -25.48 12.06
C THR A 36 14.00 -24.91 13.18
N ASN A 37 14.47 -24.99 14.42
CA ASN A 37 13.91 -24.29 15.59
C ASN A 37 14.86 -23.18 16.03
N SER A 38 14.34 -21.98 16.32
CA SER A 38 15.11 -20.87 16.91
C SER A 38 14.89 -20.81 18.42
N SER A 39 15.96 -20.64 19.19
CA SER A 39 15.93 -20.53 20.66
C SER A 39 16.20 -19.10 21.17
N SER A 40 16.16 -18.08 20.30
CA SER A 40 16.49 -16.70 20.65
C SER A 40 15.24 -15.88 20.96
N SER A 41 15.30 -15.04 22.01
CA SER A 41 14.31 -13.97 22.22
C SER A 41 14.40 -12.93 21.08
N VAL A 42 13.24 -12.63 20.51
CA VAL A 42 12.94 -11.92 19.25
C VAL A 42 13.31 -10.41 19.27
N PRO A 43 13.72 -9.78 18.13
CA PRO A 43 14.33 -10.35 16.90
C PRO A 43 15.69 -9.75 16.47
N LYS A 44 16.36 -10.44 15.53
CA LYS A 44 17.66 -10.11 14.90
C LYS A 44 17.60 -10.16 13.35
N ILE A 45 18.37 -9.25 12.72
CA ILE A 45 18.82 -9.09 11.29
C ILE A 45 17.77 -8.59 10.29
N GLY A 46 17.95 -7.54 9.47
CA GLY A 46 19.03 -6.58 9.24
C GLY A 46 18.76 -5.84 7.93
N SER A 47 18.20 -4.63 8.00
CA SER A 47 17.97 -3.71 6.88
C SER A 47 18.18 -2.28 7.39
N VAL A 48 18.49 -1.33 6.49
CA VAL A 48 18.81 0.06 6.84
C VAL A 48 17.67 0.74 7.61
N HIS A 49 16.43 0.25 7.46
CA HIS A 49 15.29 0.69 8.26
C HIS A 49 14.84 -0.40 9.24
N SER A 50 14.63 0.00 10.50
CA SER A 50 14.31 -0.87 11.65
C SER A 50 13.02 -1.68 11.52
N GLN A 51 12.13 -1.31 10.61
CA GLN A 51 10.90 -2.04 10.27
C GLN A 51 11.15 -3.29 9.39
N TYR A 52 12.21 -3.28 8.58
CA TYR A 52 12.58 -4.38 7.68
C TYR A 52 13.47 -5.45 8.35
N LEU A 53 13.96 -5.17 9.56
CA LEU A 53 14.62 -6.13 10.46
C LEU A 53 13.70 -7.28 10.91
N LYS A 54 12.41 -7.24 10.56
CA LYS A 54 11.34 -8.07 11.13
C LYS A 54 10.61 -8.94 10.10
N GLY A 55 10.94 -8.81 8.81
CA GLY A 55 10.03 -9.17 7.72
C GLY A 55 10.25 -10.51 7.03
N THR A 56 11.48 -10.86 6.63
CA THR A 56 11.63 -11.81 5.51
C THR A 56 11.98 -13.24 5.92
N LEU A 57 12.82 -13.44 6.94
CA LEU A 57 13.23 -14.79 7.37
C LEU A 57 12.34 -15.37 8.49
N ASP A 58 11.90 -14.54 9.43
CA ASP A 58 10.94 -14.95 10.48
C ASP A 58 9.58 -15.33 9.86
N PHE A 59 9.19 -14.70 8.74
CA PHE A 59 8.00 -15.03 7.93
C PHE A 59 7.99 -16.48 7.42
N VAL A 60 9.17 -17.03 7.18
CA VAL A 60 9.38 -18.39 6.67
C VAL A 60 9.42 -19.41 7.82
N LEU A 61 10.09 -19.07 8.91
CA LEU A 61 10.41 -19.99 10.00
C LEU A 61 9.20 -20.29 10.92
N TYR A 62 8.22 -19.39 11.00
CA TYR A 62 7.04 -19.51 11.89
C TYR A 62 5.78 -20.10 11.22
N THR A 63 5.91 -20.74 10.05
CA THR A 63 4.81 -21.34 9.25
C THR A 63 4.00 -22.47 9.92
N ARG A 64 4.26 -22.82 11.19
CA ARG A 64 3.63 -23.99 11.85
C ARG A 64 2.24 -23.75 12.47
N GLN A 65 1.74 -22.52 12.56
CA GLN A 65 0.42 -22.22 13.14
C GLN A 65 -0.38 -21.15 12.36
N THR A 66 -0.25 -21.11 11.03
CA THR A 66 -0.88 -20.06 10.22
C THR A 66 -2.17 -20.55 9.55
N ALA A 67 -3.26 -19.79 9.69
CA ALA A 67 -4.51 -20.05 8.98
C ALA A 67 -4.50 -19.37 7.59
N GLU A 68 -5.18 -19.97 6.60
CA GLU A 68 -5.40 -19.32 5.30
C GLU A 68 -6.47 -18.22 5.38
N THR A 69 -7.40 -18.35 6.32
CA THR A 69 -8.50 -17.41 6.56
C THR A 69 -8.54 -17.01 8.02
N SER A 70 -8.62 -15.71 8.28
CA SER A 70 -8.77 -15.15 9.62
C SER A 70 -9.89 -14.11 9.68
N TYR A 71 -10.43 -13.90 10.87
CA TYR A 71 -11.46 -12.92 11.15
C TYR A 71 -10.95 -11.91 12.17
N VAL A 72 -11.38 -10.65 12.03
CA VAL A 72 -10.99 -9.54 12.89
C VAL A 72 -12.25 -8.82 13.39
N SER A 73 -12.33 -8.57 14.69
CA SER A 73 -13.46 -7.92 15.34
C SER A 73 -12.99 -7.00 16.47
N ILE A 74 -13.72 -5.91 16.71
CA ILE A 74 -13.44 -4.99 17.83
C ILE A 74 -13.66 -5.65 19.21
N GLN A 75 -14.35 -6.80 19.27
CA GLN A 75 -14.44 -7.66 20.47
C GLN A 75 -13.46 -8.84 20.44
N GLY A 76 -12.58 -8.89 19.44
CA GLY A 76 -11.59 -9.94 19.28
C GLY A 76 -10.45 -9.88 20.29
N ILE A 77 -9.54 -10.84 20.23
CA ILE A 77 -8.38 -10.93 21.13
C ILE A 77 -7.13 -11.27 20.31
N ASN A 78 -6.07 -10.47 20.49
CA ASN A 78 -4.75 -10.76 19.93
C ASN A 78 -3.99 -11.74 20.83
N PHE A 79 -4.36 -13.01 20.75
CA PHE A 79 -3.72 -14.08 21.50
C PHE A 79 -3.62 -15.33 20.63
N GLU A 80 -2.48 -16.01 20.67
CA GLU A 80 -2.26 -17.22 19.88
C GLU A 80 -2.80 -18.46 20.62
N SER A 81 -3.81 -19.10 20.04
CA SER A 81 -4.41 -20.36 20.49
C SER A 81 -4.80 -21.19 19.27
N GLY A 82 -5.08 -22.48 19.47
CA GLY A 82 -5.50 -23.38 18.37
C GLY A 82 -6.83 -22.99 17.67
N THR A 83 -7.55 -22.00 18.18
CA THR A 83 -8.80 -21.49 17.58
C THR A 83 -8.76 -20.00 17.25
N SER A 84 -7.66 -19.32 17.53
CA SER A 84 -7.55 -17.88 17.29
C SER A 84 -7.62 -17.56 15.81
N GLY A 85 -8.25 -16.43 15.48
CA GLY A 85 -8.49 -16.02 14.10
C GLY A 85 -9.69 -16.69 13.44
N GLN A 86 -10.33 -17.68 14.07
CA GLN A 86 -11.59 -18.24 13.56
C GLN A 86 -12.76 -17.27 13.75
N SER A 87 -13.85 -17.45 13.00
CA SER A 87 -15.00 -16.53 13.05
C SER A 87 -15.59 -16.33 14.45
N LYS A 88 -15.57 -17.39 15.29
CA LYS A 88 -16.03 -17.35 16.68
C LYS A 88 -15.02 -16.77 17.67
N ASN A 89 -13.73 -16.79 17.31
CA ASN A 89 -12.61 -16.33 18.13
C ASN A 89 -11.71 -15.40 17.29
N PRO A 90 -12.24 -14.25 16.82
CA PRO A 90 -11.51 -13.36 15.91
C PRO A 90 -10.35 -12.66 16.60
N TYR A 91 -9.38 -12.23 15.79
CA TYR A 91 -8.33 -11.31 16.25
C TYR A 91 -8.88 -9.92 16.52
N LEU A 92 -8.17 -9.13 17.33
CA LEU A 92 -8.55 -7.75 17.64
C LEU A 92 -8.12 -6.76 16.54
N THR A 93 -6.95 -6.99 15.93
CA THR A 93 -6.36 -6.05 14.94
C THR A 93 -6.01 -6.71 13.61
N ASN A 94 -6.09 -5.93 12.54
CA ASN A 94 -5.65 -6.30 11.20
C ASN A 94 -4.13 -6.55 11.19
N GLN A 95 -3.35 -5.74 11.91
CA GLN A 95 -1.90 -5.95 12.01
C GLN A 95 -1.56 -7.36 12.52
N TYR A 96 -2.26 -7.82 13.56
CA TYR A 96 -2.04 -9.15 14.13
C TYR A 96 -2.53 -10.25 13.18
N ALA A 97 -3.67 -10.04 12.52
CA ALA A 97 -4.18 -10.96 11.52
C ALA A 97 -3.25 -11.11 10.30
N ILE A 98 -2.64 -10.02 9.81
CA ILE A 98 -1.67 -10.06 8.71
C ILE A 98 -0.45 -10.91 9.09
N TYR A 99 -0.01 -10.83 10.34
CA TYR A 99 1.12 -11.62 10.82
C TYR A 99 0.81 -13.13 10.81
N HIS A 100 -0.39 -13.52 11.26
CA HIS A 100 -0.78 -14.93 11.45
C HIS A 100 -1.53 -15.58 10.27
N THR A 101 -1.96 -14.81 9.26
CA THR A 101 -2.69 -15.32 8.09
C THR A 101 -1.77 -15.49 6.88
N LYS A 102 -1.72 -16.68 6.28
CA LYS A 102 -0.77 -16.98 5.19
C LYS A 102 -1.43 -17.59 3.97
N ALA A 103 -0.97 -17.18 2.80
CA ALA A 103 -1.36 -17.77 1.53
C ALA A 103 -0.66 -19.11 1.34
N SER A 104 -1.42 -20.15 0.97
CA SER A 104 -0.85 -21.41 0.52
C SER A 104 -0.39 -21.33 -0.93
N GLN A 105 0.06 -22.46 -1.48
CA GLN A 105 0.45 -22.56 -2.89
C GLN A 105 -0.73 -22.31 -3.85
N TYR A 106 -1.96 -22.56 -3.38
CA TYR A 106 -3.14 -22.57 -4.23
C TYR A 106 -4.13 -21.44 -3.92
N ARG A 107 -4.01 -20.79 -2.76
CA ARG A 107 -5.00 -19.82 -2.26
C ARG A 107 -4.33 -18.61 -1.63
N ALA A 108 -4.87 -17.44 -1.91
CA ALA A 108 -4.54 -16.21 -1.21
C ALA A 108 -4.93 -16.30 0.27
N ALA A 109 -4.18 -15.62 1.14
CA ALA A 109 -4.60 -15.36 2.51
C ALA A 109 -5.84 -14.47 2.50
N GLN A 110 -6.77 -14.70 3.42
CA GLN A 110 -8.00 -13.92 3.54
C GLN A 110 -8.20 -13.43 4.97
N ILE A 111 -8.42 -12.12 5.13
CA ILE A 111 -8.79 -11.49 6.40
C ILE A 111 -10.16 -10.86 6.23
N PHE A 112 -11.08 -11.24 7.11
CA PHE A 112 -12.45 -10.74 7.13
C PHE A 112 -12.67 -9.82 8.34
N ASN A 113 -13.01 -8.56 8.08
CA ASN A 113 -13.32 -7.57 9.11
C ASN A 113 -14.82 -7.57 9.40
N TYR A 114 -15.18 -7.81 10.66
CA TYR A 114 -16.53 -7.54 11.17
C TYR A 114 -16.85 -6.03 11.13
N PRO A 115 -18.13 -5.64 11.29
CA PRO A 115 -18.49 -4.24 11.51
C PRO A 115 -17.74 -3.65 12.72
N GLY A 116 -17.16 -2.47 12.55
CA GLY A 116 -16.39 -1.81 13.59
C GLY A 116 -15.30 -0.88 13.05
N VAL A 117 -14.74 -0.09 13.97
CA VAL A 117 -13.61 0.81 13.69
C VAL A 117 -12.33 0.16 14.21
N PHE A 118 -11.41 -0.15 13.31
CA PHE A 118 -10.12 -0.75 13.59
C PHE A 118 -9.04 0.32 13.52
N ILE A 119 -8.48 0.67 14.67
CA ILE A 119 -7.42 1.66 14.78
C ILE A 119 -6.08 0.96 14.60
N GLU A 120 -5.34 1.33 13.56
CA GLU A 120 -4.11 0.66 13.14
C GLU A 120 -2.99 1.69 12.97
N ALA A 121 -1.75 1.29 13.31
CA ALA A 121 -0.58 2.15 13.14
C ALA A 121 0.19 1.86 11.84
N GLN A 122 0.23 0.59 11.42
CA GLN A 122 0.92 0.18 10.18
C GLN A 122 0.53 -1.25 9.79
N LEU A 123 0.28 -1.46 8.50
CA LEU A 123 -0.12 -2.71 7.86
C LEU A 123 0.84 -3.01 6.70
N PHE A 124 1.80 -3.89 6.95
CA PHE A 124 2.86 -4.20 6.00
C PHE A 124 2.57 -5.49 5.23
N ILE A 125 2.65 -5.43 3.89
CA ILE A 125 2.45 -6.56 2.98
C ILE A 125 3.72 -6.75 2.12
N GLY A 126 4.52 -7.77 2.44
CA GLY A 126 5.72 -8.12 1.66
C GLY A 126 5.67 -9.54 1.12
N GLY A 127 5.82 -9.73 -0.20
CA GLY A 127 5.95 -11.04 -0.85
C GLY A 127 4.82 -12.06 -0.58
N ASN A 128 3.66 -11.57 -0.12
CA ASN A 128 2.50 -12.37 0.22
C ASN A 128 1.30 -12.00 -0.67
N ILE A 129 0.36 -12.92 -0.81
CA ILE A 129 -0.90 -12.70 -1.52
C ILE A 129 -2.00 -12.63 -0.46
N LEU A 130 -2.56 -11.44 -0.26
CA LEU A 130 -3.52 -11.18 0.81
C LEU A 130 -4.78 -10.48 0.27
N SER A 131 -5.94 -10.91 0.75
CA SER A 131 -7.20 -10.20 0.64
C SER A 131 -7.66 -9.74 2.02
N ILE A 132 -8.04 -8.47 2.15
CA ILE A 132 -8.70 -7.93 3.34
C ILE A 132 -10.08 -7.42 2.91
N THR A 133 -11.12 -8.00 3.48
CA THR A 133 -12.51 -7.75 3.09
C THR A 133 -13.33 -7.31 4.29
N GLY A 134 -14.01 -6.17 4.17
CA GLY A 134 -14.97 -5.69 5.17
C GLY A 134 -16.33 -6.37 5.07
N THR A 135 -17.19 -6.03 6.01
CA THR A 135 -18.58 -6.49 6.02
C THR A 135 -19.43 -5.60 5.12
N ALA A 136 -20.26 -6.19 4.27
CA ALA A 136 -21.16 -5.46 3.38
C ALA A 136 -22.29 -4.74 4.14
N GLU A 137 -22.88 -3.71 3.52
CA GLU A 137 -24.03 -2.99 4.08
C GLU A 137 -25.17 -3.96 4.46
N GLY A 138 -25.72 -3.78 5.67
CA GLY A 138 -26.86 -4.58 6.16
C GLY A 138 -26.50 -5.97 6.67
N LEU A 139 -25.24 -6.41 6.60
CA LEU A 139 -24.78 -7.66 7.18
C LEU A 139 -24.13 -7.44 8.56
N ALA A 140 -24.31 -8.42 9.44
CA ALA A 140 -23.67 -8.45 10.75
C ALA A 140 -22.32 -9.20 10.73
N GLU A 141 -22.11 -10.07 9.74
CA GLU A 141 -20.90 -10.88 9.60
C GLU A 141 -20.32 -10.74 8.19
N PRO A 142 -18.98 -10.76 8.04
CA PRO A 142 -18.35 -10.75 6.73
C PRO A 142 -18.54 -12.09 6.03
N VAL A 143 -18.89 -12.06 4.74
CA VAL A 143 -19.14 -13.26 3.93
C VAL A 143 -18.13 -13.29 2.78
N LEU A 144 -17.66 -14.49 2.44
CA LEU A 144 -16.85 -14.73 1.24
C LEU A 144 -17.55 -14.12 0.02
N ALA A 145 -16.83 -13.26 -0.68
CA ALA A 145 -17.30 -12.49 -1.84
C ALA A 145 -17.68 -13.39 -3.03
N ASN A 146 -18.82 -14.05 -2.92
CA ASN A 146 -19.64 -14.55 -4.02
C ASN A 146 -21.03 -13.90 -4.00
N GLN A 147 -21.27 -12.97 -3.07
CA GLN A 147 -22.49 -12.16 -3.00
C GLN A 147 -22.17 -10.76 -3.50
N THR A 148 -22.92 -10.35 -4.52
CA THR A 148 -22.86 -9.13 -5.33
C THR A 148 -23.14 -7.84 -4.55
N SER A 149 -22.74 -7.73 -3.28
CA SER A 149 -22.90 -6.47 -2.57
C SER A 149 -21.83 -5.50 -3.02
N THR A 150 -22.28 -4.45 -3.70
CA THR A 150 -21.44 -3.32 -4.15
C THR A 150 -21.44 -2.18 -3.13
N ARG A 151 -21.99 -2.41 -1.93
CA ARG A 151 -22.23 -1.36 -0.93
C ARG A 151 -21.40 -1.58 0.32
N LEU A 152 -20.63 -0.55 0.65
CA LEU A 152 -19.83 -0.45 1.87
C LEU A 152 -20.68 -0.63 3.11
N GLY A 153 -20.31 -1.58 3.98
CA GLY A 153 -20.87 -1.67 5.32
C GLY A 153 -20.06 -0.88 6.33
N LEU A 154 -20.15 -1.27 7.60
CA LEU A 154 -19.62 -0.52 8.74
C LEU A 154 -18.21 -0.96 9.17
N SER A 155 -17.43 -1.57 8.28
CA SER A 155 -16.04 -1.92 8.55
C SER A 155 -15.13 -0.76 8.16
N GLU A 156 -14.48 -0.14 9.15
CA GLU A 156 -13.60 1.00 8.96
C GLU A 156 -12.19 0.74 9.49
N ILE A 157 -11.16 1.15 8.75
CA ILE A 157 -9.78 1.12 9.22
C ILE A 157 -9.26 2.55 9.34
N TRP A 158 -8.80 2.93 10.53
CA TRP A 158 -8.36 4.27 10.87
C TRP A 158 -6.87 4.29 11.13
N THR A 159 -6.21 5.36 10.71
CA THR A 159 -4.89 5.70 11.25
C THR A 159 -5.03 6.15 12.70
N ASN A 160 -3.92 6.16 13.43
CA ASN A 160 -3.83 6.71 14.77
C ASN A 160 -2.70 7.74 14.88
N GLN A 161 -2.59 8.40 16.03
CA GLN A 161 -1.52 9.36 16.32
C GLN A 161 -0.11 8.75 16.29
N ASP A 162 0.00 7.42 16.45
CA ASP A 162 1.26 6.68 16.39
C ASP A 162 1.64 6.26 14.95
N THR A 163 0.80 6.57 13.97
CA THR A 163 1.11 6.32 12.56
C THR A 163 2.19 7.33 12.17
N LEU A 164 3.42 6.86 11.96
CA LEU A 164 4.57 7.73 11.65
C LEU A 164 4.93 7.77 10.15
N GLN A 165 4.31 6.88 9.36
CA GLN A 165 4.53 6.69 7.93
C GLN A 165 3.19 6.35 7.29
N SER A 166 3.18 5.47 6.30
CA SER A 166 1.99 5.06 5.57
C SER A 166 1.25 3.92 6.26
N LEU A 167 -0.10 3.96 6.25
CA LEU A 167 -0.89 2.91 6.88
C LEU A 167 -0.65 1.56 6.19
N PHE A 168 -0.79 1.49 4.88
CA PHE A 168 -0.44 0.32 4.08
C PHE A 168 0.89 0.56 3.38
N GLN A 169 1.78 -0.42 3.51
CA GLN A 169 3.00 -0.50 2.73
C GLN A 169 3.07 -1.85 2.03
N VAL A 170 3.04 -1.82 0.70
CA VAL A 170 3.07 -3.03 -0.14
C VAL A 170 4.40 -3.09 -0.87
N PHE A 171 5.20 -4.13 -0.62
CA PHE A 171 6.50 -4.35 -1.26
C PHE A 171 6.48 -5.68 -2.00
N ASP A 172 6.45 -5.62 -3.34
CA ASP A 172 6.39 -6.80 -4.23
C ASP A 172 5.35 -7.85 -3.78
N GLY A 173 4.25 -7.38 -3.18
CA GLY A 173 3.15 -8.18 -2.67
C GLY A 173 1.89 -8.04 -3.52
N VAL A 174 0.96 -8.97 -3.34
CA VAL A 174 -0.37 -8.89 -3.95
C VAL A 174 -1.39 -8.59 -2.86
N LEU A 175 -2.07 -7.45 -2.95
CA LEU A 175 -3.07 -7.01 -1.96
C LEU A 175 -4.41 -6.76 -2.64
N THR A 176 -5.47 -7.35 -2.11
CA THR A 176 -6.85 -7.01 -2.45
C THR A 176 -7.53 -6.38 -1.24
N LEU A 177 -8.10 -5.19 -1.41
CA LEU A 177 -8.89 -4.48 -0.40
C LEU A 177 -10.32 -4.34 -0.92
N GLN A 178 -11.30 -4.78 -0.12
CA GLN A 178 -12.70 -4.78 -0.54
C GLN A 178 -13.65 -4.39 0.58
N LEU A 179 -14.67 -3.57 0.29
CA LEU A 179 -15.74 -3.22 1.23
C LEU A 179 -15.25 -2.56 2.54
N ILE A 180 -14.19 -1.76 2.47
CA ILE A 180 -13.61 -1.07 3.64
C ILE A 180 -13.67 0.44 3.41
N THR A 181 -14.06 1.17 4.46
CA THR A 181 -13.82 2.62 4.53
C THR A 181 -12.51 2.87 5.27
N PHE A 182 -11.56 3.57 4.64
CA PHE A 182 -10.34 3.99 5.31
C PHE A 182 -10.42 5.46 5.69
N ARG A 183 -9.95 5.76 6.89
CA ARG A 183 -10.00 7.11 7.46
C ARG A 183 -8.62 7.53 7.95
N ILE A 184 -8.15 8.69 7.47
CA ILE A 184 -6.96 9.34 8.05
C ILE A 184 -7.41 10.20 9.21
N ASP A 185 -6.90 9.91 10.41
CA ASP A 185 -6.97 10.80 11.55
C ASP A 185 -6.00 11.97 11.37
N ASN A 186 -6.56 13.13 11.01
CA ASN A 186 -5.88 14.41 10.87
C ASN A 186 -6.41 15.43 11.90
N SER A 187 -6.85 14.96 13.07
CA SER A 187 -7.51 15.78 14.09
C SER A 187 -6.56 16.61 14.97
N ASP A 188 -5.25 16.35 14.91
CA ASP A 188 -4.22 17.04 15.72
C ASP A 188 -3.97 18.50 15.29
N GLY A 189 -4.53 18.92 14.15
CA GLY A 189 -4.44 20.29 13.64
C GLY A 189 -3.10 20.65 12.99
N MET A 190 -2.16 19.70 12.93
CA MET A 190 -0.92 19.83 12.17
C MET A 190 -1.10 19.17 10.80
N PRO A 191 -0.44 19.68 9.75
CA PRO A 191 -0.43 18.98 8.47
C PRO A 191 0.09 17.55 8.65
N SER A 192 -0.71 16.57 8.25
CA SER A 192 -0.40 15.16 8.47
C SER A 192 0.56 14.66 7.39
N SER A 193 1.72 14.12 7.78
CA SER A 193 2.66 13.47 6.86
C SER A 193 2.31 12.01 6.56
N LEU A 194 1.02 11.67 6.62
CA LEU A 194 0.51 10.31 6.45
C LEU A 194 0.08 10.06 5.01
N SER A 195 0.58 8.99 4.41
CA SER A 195 0.00 8.36 3.24
C SER A 195 -0.90 7.18 3.66
N MET A 196 -1.98 6.90 2.93
CA MET A 196 -2.79 5.72 3.24
C MET A 196 -2.15 4.46 2.68
N ILE A 197 -1.75 4.49 1.40
CA ILE A 197 -1.27 3.30 0.70
C ILE A 197 -0.06 3.66 -0.15
N GLU A 198 1.07 3.05 0.14
CA GLU A 198 2.26 3.10 -0.71
C GLU A 198 2.54 1.72 -1.32
N ILE A 199 2.78 1.71 -2.62
CA ILE A 199 2.98 0.50 -3.41
C ILE A 199 4.35 0.57 -4.07
N HIS A 200 5.22 -0.34 -3.68
CA HIS A 200 6.62 -0.40 -4.07
C HIS A 200 6.96 -1.72 -4.76
N GLY A 201 7.82 -1.62 -5.77
CA GLY A 201 8.38 -2.78 -6.47
C GLY A 201 7.60 -3.19 -7.72
N SER A 202 8.31 -3.79 -8.67
CA SER A 202 7.78 -4.12 -10.00
C SER A 202 6.91 -5.37 -10.04
N GLN A 203 6.87 -6.14 -8.95
CA GLN A 203 5.99 -7.31 -8.81
C GLN A 203 4.76 -6.99 -7.95
N ALA A 204 4.68 -5.78 -7.36
CA ALA A 204 3.54 -5.40 -6.56
C ALA A 204 2.25 -5.30 -7.40
N SER A 205 1.15 -5.79 -6.84
CA SER A 205 -0.16 -5.74 -7.47
C SER A 205 -1.24 -5.46 -6.44
N VAL A 206 -1.87 -4.30 -6.53
CA VAL A 206 -2.91 -3.89 -5.59
C VAL A 206 -4.25 -3.74 -6.30
N THR A 207 -5.27 -4.35 -5.73
CA THR A 207 -6.67 -4.24 -6.18
C THR A 207 -7.50 -3.63 -5.07
N ILE A 208 -8.23 -2.56 -5.36
CA ILE A 208 -9.08 -1.82 -4.42
C ILE A 208 -10.48 -1.74 -5.02
N GLU A 209 -11.44 -2.40 -4.39
CA GLU A 209 -12.80 -2.53 -4.94
C GLU A 209 -13.88 -2.18 -3.91
N TYR A 210 -14.82 -1.32 -4.28
CA TYR A 210 -15.90 -0.90 -3.39
C TYR A 210 -15.38 -0.36 -2.05
N CYS A 211 -14.35 0.49 -2.10
CA CYS A 211 -13.73 1.12 -0.94
C CYS A 211 -14.00 2.62 -0.91
N ALA A 212 -14.01 3.20 0.28
CA ALA A 212 -14.08 4.65 0.47
C ALA A 212 -12.88 5.17 1.25
N PHE A 213 -12.49 6.40 0.95
CA PHE A 213 -11.31 7.06 1.49
C PHE A 213 -11.70 8.46 1.97
N LYS A 214 -11.47 8.73 3.25
CA LYS A 214 -11.93 9.95 3.94
C LYS A 214 -10.90 10.44 4.97
N THR A 215 -11.06 11.67 5.42
CA THR A 215 -10.36 12.22 6.60
C THR A 215 -11.33 12.37 7.77
N VAL A 216 -10.82 12.46 9.01
CA VAL A 216 -11.67 12.76 10.18
C VAL A 216 -12.14 14.23 10.14
N ILE A 217 -11.24 15.15 9.78
CA ILE A 217 -11.50 16.59 9.68
C ILE A 217 -11.25 17.04 8.23
N PRO A 218 -12.30 17.21 7.40
CA PRO A 218 -12.19 17.56 5.98
C PRO A 218 -11.38 18.82 5.66
N THR A 219 -11.33 19.77 6.60
CA THR A 219 -10.65 21.06 6.44
C THR A 219 -9.17 21.03 6.81
N ASN A 220 -8.71 19.96 7.48
CA ASN A 220 -7.32 19.83 7.87
C ASN A 220 -6.53 19.21 6.72
N TYR A 221 -5.35 19.77 6.46
CA TYR A 221 -4.57 19.41 5.30
C TYR A 221 -3.67 18.18 5.53
N LEU A 222 -3.44 17.44 4.46
CA LEU A 222 -2.40 16.43 4.35
C LEU A 222 -1.16 16.99 3.62
N GLU A 223 0.02 16.46 3.93
CA GLU A 223 1.30 16.78 3.28
C GLU A 223 1.80 15.69 2.33
N GLN A 224 1.26 14.47 2.45
CA GLN A 224 1.61 13.31 1.64
C GLN A 224 0.45 12.85 0.77
N GLU A 225 0.77 12.17 -0.34
CA GLU A 225 -0.25 11.57 -1.19
C GLU A 225 -1.09 10.55 -0.42
N PHE A 226 -2.39 10.51 -0.69
CA PHE A 226 -3.26 9.47 -0.16
C PHE A 226 -2.85 8.07 -0.66
N LEU A 227 -2.56 7.98 -1.95
CA LEU A 227 -2.08 6.75 -2.59
C LEU A 227 -0.90 7.06 -3.49
N SER A 228 0.18 6.29 -3.33
CA SER A 228 1.34 6.34 -4.21
C SER A 228 1.63 4.96 -4.83
N LEU A 229 1.93 4.96 -6.13
CA LEU A 229 2.43 3.79 -6.85
C LEU A 229 3.79 4.12 -7.48
N ASP A 230 4.80 3.32 -7.14
CA ASP A 230 6.11 3.36 -7.77
C ASP A 230 6.15 2.62 -9.12
N LYS A 231 7.18 2.94 -9.91
CA LYS A 231 7.40 2.38 -11.25
C LYS A 231 7.33 0.85 -11.25
N GLY A 232 6.62 0.31 -12.23
CA GLY A 232 6.57 -1.12 -12.52
C GLY A 232 5.47 -1.86 -11.77
N GLY A 233 4.91 -1.30 -10.69
CA GLY A 233 3.81 -1.92 -9.97
C GLY A 233 2.48 -1.84 -10.72
N ASN A 234 1.51 -2.64 -10.26
CA ASN A 234 0.17 -2.75 -10.84
C ASN A 234 -0.89 -2.24 -9.86
N LEU A 235 -1.89 -1.53 -10.39
CA LEU A 235 -2.99 -0.98 -9.59
C LEU A 235 -4.33 -1.16 -10.33
N THR A 236 -5.30 -1.75 -9.65
CA THR A 236 -6.70 -1.79 -10.11
C THR A 236 -7.59 -1.15 -9.06
N MET A 237 -8.32 -0.10 -9.43
CA MET A 237 -9.31 0.55 -8.57
C MET A 237 -10.67 0.50 -9.24
N ARG A 238 -11.67 -0.09 -8.57
CA ARG A 238 -13.05 -0.17 -9.09
C ARG A 238 -14.06 0.29 -8.06
N TYR A 239 -14.99 1.14 -8.47
CA TYR A 239 -16.05 1.65 -7.59
C TYR A 239 -15.49 2.25 -6.29
N VAL A 240 -14.47 3.10 -6.42
CA VAL A 240 -13.79 3.73 -5.29
C VAL A 240 -14.28 5.15 -5.10
N TYR A 241 -14.49 5.54 -3.85
CA TYR A 241 -14.90 6.88 -3.46
C TYR A 241 -13.78 7.55 -2.65
N VAL A 242 -13.29 8.69 -3.11
CA VAL A 242 -12.35 9.54 -2.37
C VAL A 242 -13.05 10.86 -2.12
N GLU A 243 -13.26 11.20 -0.86
CA GLU A 243 -14.05 12.38 -0.48
C GLU A 243 -13.36 13.15 0.63
N GLU A 244 -13.53 14.47 0.63
CA GLU A 244 -13.19 15.31 1.78
C GLU A 244 -11.69 15.27 2.16
N ILE A 245 -10.83 15.33 1.14
CA ILE A 245 -9.37 15.38 1.30
C ILE A 245 -8.85 16.78 0.94
N SER A 246 -8.18 17.42 1.88
CA SER A 246 -7.50 18.70 1.63
C SER A 246 -5.99 18.46 1.56
N GLU A 247 -5.35 18.83 0.46
CA GLU A 247 -3.92 18.61 0.20
C GLU A 247 -3.18 19.94 0.00
N ILE A 248 -1.98 20.07 0.57
CA ILE A 248 -1.15 21.27 0.39
C ILE A 248 -0.18 21.13 -0.79
N TYR A 249 0.73 20.16 -0.71
CA TYR A 249 1.92 20.12 -1.57
C TYR A 249 1.88 19.05 -2.66
N ARG A 250 1.01 18.05 -2.50
CA ARG A 250 1.07 16.80 -3.25
C ARG A 250 -0.30 16.42 -3.81
N PRO A 251 -0.35 15.66 -4.91
CA PRO A 251 -1.61 15.20 -5.45
C PRO A 251 -2.26 14.19 -4.50
N VAL A 252 -3.59 14.06 -4.55
CA VAL A 252 -4.29 13.05 -3.74
C VAL A 252 -3.81 11.65 -4.15
N ILE A 253 -3.72 11.38 -5.45
CA ILE A 253 -3.22 10.11 -5.98
C ILE A 253 -2.03 10.37 -6.90
N TYR A 254 -0.92 9.68 -6.65
CA TYR A 254 0.27 9.71 -7.48
C TYR A 254 0.60 8.33 -8.04
N ILE A 255 0.81 8.25 -9.35
CA ILE A 255 1.06 6.99 -10.06
C ILE A 255 2.25 7.14 -10.99
N ALA A 256 3.32 6.43 -10.72
CA ALA A 256 4.43 6.25 -11.66
C ALA A 256 4.26 4.96 -12.46
N VAL A 257 4.20 5.09 -13.79
CA VAL A 257 3.93 3.97 -14.71
C VAL A 257 5.14 3.74 -15.61
N SER A 258 5.62 2.50 -15.64
CA SER A 258 6.69 2.04 -16.54
C SER A 258 6.28 0.76 -17.28
N GLU A 259 7.18 0.17 -18.06
CA GLU A 259 6.93 -0.91 -19.02
C GLU A 259 6.17 -2.12 -18.45
N ARG A 260 6.33 -2.40 -17.15
CA ARG A 260 5.68 -3.51 -16.46
C ARG A 260 4.37 -3.13 -15.76
N SER A 261 4.06 -1.84 -15.68
CA SER A 261 2.88 -1.35 -14.99
C SER A 261 1.61 -1.57 -15.80
N ASN A 262 0.58 -2.07 -15.12
CA ASN A 262 -0.80 -2.07 -15.57
C ASN A 262 -1.67 -1.35 -14.53
N VAL A 263 -2.21 -0.21 -14.93
CA VAL A 263 -3.04 0.65 -14.08
C VAL A 263 -4.43 0.77 -14.67
N GLN A 264 -5.44 0.37 -13.90
CA GLN A 264 -6.84 0.48 -14.27
C GLN A 264 -7.63 1.21 -13.17
N LEU A 265 -8.24 2.35 -13.50
CA LEU A 265 -9.24 3.01 -12.67
C LEU A 265 -10.57 2.93 -13.41
N GLN A 266 -11.58 2.36 -12.77
CA GLN A 266 -12.94 2.26 -13.31
C GLN A 266 -13.97 2.71 -12.27
N ASN A 267 -14.92 3.56 -12.65
CA ASN A 267 -15.93 4.09 -11.72
C ASN A 267 -15.31 4.69 -10.45
N ALA A 268 -14.16 5.36 -10.58
CA ALA A 268 -13.51 6.05 -9.47
C ALA A 268 -14.10 7.45 -9.34
N ASN A 269 -14.62 7.77 -8.15
CA ASN A 269 -15.25 9.04 -7.85
C ASN A 269 -14.42 9.80 -6.80
N ILE A 270 -13.70 10.83 -7.23
CA ILE A 270 -12.89 11.67 -6.35
C ILE A 270 -13.52 13.05 -6.28
N THR A 271 -14.06 13.43 -5.13
CA THR A 271 -14.83 14.67 -4.97
C THR A 271 -14.48 15.43 -3.71
N SER A 272 -14.86 16.70 -3.68
CA SER A 272 -14.72 17.56 -2.49
C SER A 272 -13.28 17.67 -2.00
N CYS A 273 -12.30 17.48 -2.90
CA CYS A 273 -10.90 17.65 -2.59
C CYS A 273 -10.52 19.14 -2.69
N GLN A 274 -9.78 19.65 -1.70
CA GLN A 274 -9.19 20.99 -1.78
C GLN A 274 -7.71 20.87 -2.09
N ILE A 275 -7.26 21.54 -3.15
CA ILE A 275 -5.85 21.52 -3.54
C ILE A 275 -5.29 22.93 -3.45
N TYR A 276 -4.25 23.10 -2.63
CA TYR A 276 -3.65 24.40 -2.33
C TYR A 276 -2.60 24.82 -3.37
N GLN A 277 -1.70 23.91 -3.76
CA GLN A 277 -0.70 24.22 -4.78
C GLN A 277 -1.21 23.90 -6.18
N SER A 278 -1.08 24.86 -7.09
CA SER A 278 -1.55 24.72 -8.47
C SER A 278 -0.81 23.65 -9.27
N ASN A 279 0.35 23.15 -8.85
CA ASN A 279 1.01 22.00 -9.49
C ASN A 279 0.59 20.65 -8.89
N SER A 280 -0.18 20.67 -7.80
CA SER A 280 -0.85 19.50 -7.26
C SER A 280 -2.17 19.32 -7.99
N GLY A 281 -2.44 18.10 -8.48
CA GLY A 281 -3.70 17.71 -9.13
C GLY A 281 -4.40 16.66 -8.27
N VAL A 282 -5.62 16.25 -8.62
CA VAL A 282 -6.26 15.13 -7.91
C VAL A 282 -5.52 13.83 -8.22
N LEU A 283 -5.31 13.57 -9.50
CA LEU A 283 -4.57 12.41 -10.00
C LEU A 283 -3.37 12.89 -10.82
N HIS A 284 -2.16 12.53 -10.38
CA HIS A 284 -0.92 12.79 -11.11
C HIS A 284 -0.31 11.48 -11.59
N ILE A 285 -0.19 11.35 -12.91
CA ILE A 285 0.44 10.22 -13.57
C ILE A 285 1.79 10.64 -14.13
N GLN A 286 2.86 10.01 -13.67
CA GLN A 286 4.16 10.06 -14.33
C GLN A 286 4.32 8.86 -15.25
N TYR A 287 4.28 9.12 -16.56
CA TYR A 287 4.28 8.07 -17.57
C TYR A 287 5.65 7.96 -18.23
N TYR A 288 6.40 6.92 -17.85
CA TYR A 288 7.71 6.59 -18.41
C TYR A 288 7.55 5.84 -19.74
N THR A 289 8.56 5.12 -20.20
CA THR A 289 8.71 4.61 -21.58
C THR A 289 7.74 3.49 -21.98
N GLY A 290 6.94 2.93 -21.07
CA GLY A 290 5.89 1.97 -21.40
C GLY A 290 4.91 1.72 -20.27
N GLY A 291 4.06 0.70 -20.43
CA GLY A 291 3.01 0.32 -19.48
C GLY A 291 1.61 0.66 -20.01
N THR A 292 0.58 0.18 -19.32
CA THR A 292 -0.82 0.42 -19.68
C THR A 292 -1.53 1.22 -18.62
N ILE A 293 -2.29 2.23 -19.05
CA ILE A 293 -3.17 3.03 -18.19
C ILE A 293 -4.56 3.07 -18.81
N SER A 294 -5.57 2.69 -18.04
CA SER A 294 -6.98 2.80 -18.43
C SER A 294 -7.76 3.57 -17.36
N LEU A 295 -8.38 4.68 -17.75
CA LEU A 295 -9.32 5.45 -16.93
C LEU A 295 -10.70 5.36 -17.60
N ASP A 296 -11.68 4.78 -16.89
CA ASP A 296 -13.00 4.46 -17.44
C ASP A 296 -14.10 4.89 -16.46
N ASP A 297 -15.06 5.69 -16.93
CA ASP A 297 -16.17 6.21 -16.11
C ASP A 297 -15.73 6.90 -14.80
N CYS A 298 -14.58 7.58 -14.80
CA CYS A 298 -14.07 8.28 -13.62
C CYS A 298 -14.62 9.71 -13.50
N TYR A 299 -14.85 10.15 -12.27
CA TYR A 299 -15.30 11.49 -11.95
C TYR A 299 -14.31 12.17 -11.01
N PHE A 300 -13.70 13.27 -11.45
CA PHE A 300 -12.70 14.01 -10.66
C PHE A 300 -13.16 15.44 -10.44
N ARG A 301 -13.67 15.75 -9.24
CA ARG A 301 -14.13 17.10 -8.85
C ARG A 301 -13.31 17.63 -7.69
N TYR A 302 -12.66 18.77 -7.90
CA TYR A 302 -11.86 19.44 -6.89
C TYR A 302 -12.19 20.93 -6.84
N ASN A 303 -11.92 21.52 -5.68
CA ASN A 303 -11.92 22.96 -5.49
C ASN A 303 -10.45 23.40 -5.42
N SER A 304 -10.02 24.25 -6.35
CA SER A 304 -8.70 24.90 -6.24
C SER A 304 -8.80 26.08 -5.28
N VAL A 305 -7.97 26.11 -4.25
CA VAL A 305 -7.73 27.32 -3.46
C VAL A 305 -6.44 27.92 -3.99
N VAL A 306 -6.54 28.93 -4.87
CA VAL A 306 -5.36 29.58 -5.46
C VAL A 306 -4.57 30.27 -4.35
N SER A 307 -3.35 29.80 -4.08
CA SER A 307 -2.46 30.46 -3.15
C SER A 307 -2.12 31.89 -3.63
N PRO A 308 -2.12 32.89 -2.73
CA PRO A 308 -1.63 34.24 -3.05
C PRO A 308 -0.14 34.26 -3.46
N PHE A 309 0.62 33.22 -3.12
CA PHE A 309 2.06 33.08 -3.38
C PHE A 309 2.38 32.34 -4.68
N TYR A 310 1.40 32.21 -5.59
CA TYR A 310 1.65 31.61 -6.89
C TYR A 310 2.56 32.50 -7.75
N GLU A 311 3.87 32.23 -7.69
CA GLU A 311 4.88 32.81 -8.57
C GLU A 311 5.30 31.76 -9.61
N GLY A 312 4.58 31.65 -10.73
CA GLY A 312 4.94 30.65 -11.73
C GLY A 312 4.28 30.77 -13.09
N LYS A 313 4.94 30.19 -14.10
CA LYS A 313 4.40 29.83 -15.43
C LYS A 313 3.97 28.35 -15.48
N LYS A 314 3.84 27.68 -14.33
CA LYS A 314 3.51 26.25 -14.28
C LYS A 314 2.01 26.07 -14.60
N PRO A 315 1.60 25.06 -15.37
CA PRO A 315 0.19 24.85 -15.63
C PRO A 315 -0.55 24.64 -14.31
N PHE A 316 -1.74 25.23 -14.18
CA PHE A 316 -2.67 24.84 -13.13
C PHE A 316 -3.01 23.36 -13.37
N GLY A 317 -2.81 22.56 -12.33
CA GLY A 317 -3.09 21.14 -12.29
C GLY A 317 -4.58 20.98 -12.48
N GLY A 318 -4.95 20.43 -13.64
CA GLY A 318 -6.27 19.88 -13.83
C GLY A 318 -6.54 18.79 -12.79
N ALA A 319 -7.79 18.32 -12.74
CA ALA A 319 -8.12 17.16 -11.93
C ALA A 319 -7.23 15.95 -12.29
N LEU A 320 -6.83 15.86 -13.56
CA LEU A 320 -5.85 14.90 -14.06
C LEU A 320 -4.62 15.61 -14.62
N LEU A 321 -3.44 15.26 -14.10
CA LEU A 321 -2.14 15.68 -14.64
C LEU A 321 -1.39 14.46 -15.16
N ILE A 322 -1.06 14.44 -16.46
CA ILE A 322 -0.22 13.41 -17.07
C ILE A 322 1.11 14.03 -17.48
N LYS A 323 2.19 13.61 -16.81
CA LYS A 323 3.56 14.04 -17.11
C LYS A 323 4.28 12.93 -17.85
N LEU A 324 4.62 13.17 -19.11
CA LEU A 324 5.49 12.28 -19.88
C LEU A 324 6.93 12.43 -19.36
N CYS A 325 7.51 11.33 -18.90
CA CYS A 325 8.88 11.30 -18.39
C CYS A 325 9.78 10.50 -19.33
N GLU A 326 11.04 10.89 -19.42
CA GLU A 326 12.10 10.04 -19.98
C GLU A 326 12.55 9.05 -18.89
N SER A 327 12.75 7.79 -19.25
CA SER A 327 13.43 6.83 -18.37
C SER A 327 14.92 7.11 -18.40
N SER A 328 15.57 7.26 -17.25
CA SER A 328 17.03 7.20 -17.19
C SER A 328 17.50 5.83 -17.69
N PHE A 329 18.41 5.83 -18.66
CA PHE A 329 19.01 4.64 -19.31
C PHE A 329 19.53 3.54 -18.35
N SER A 330 19.62 3.80 -17.04
CA SER A 330 20.14 2.87 -16.03
C SER A 330 19.14 1.83 -15.50
N GLU A 331 17.82 2.00 -15.69
CA GLU A 331 16.82 1.02 -15.22
C GLU A 331 16.64 -0.18 -16.19
N GLN A 332 17.36 -0.18 -17.32
CA GLN A 332 17.36 -1.26 -18.33
C GLN A 332 18.48 -2.30 -18.15
N LEU A 333 19.38 -2.15 -17.17
CA LEU A 333 20.45 -3.12 -16.92
C LEU A 333 19.96 -4.28 -16.05
N GLY A 334 19.37 -5.29 -16.70
CA GLY A 334 19.47 -6.66 -16.21
C GLY A 334 20.94 -7.10 -16.20
N SER A 335 21.33 -7.88 -15.19
CA SER A 335 22.70 -8.32 -14.89
C SER A 335 23.36 -9.24 -15.92
N GLU A 336 22.82 -9.37 -17.14
CA GLU A 336 23.46 -10.12 -18.22
C GLU A 336 23.38 -9.34 -19.53
N GLY A 337 24.55 -9.05 -20.10
CA GLY A 337 24.71 -8.17 -21.25
C GLY A 337 23.86 -8.57 -22.44
N GLY A 338 22.84 -7.77 -22.71
CA GLY A 338 22.03 -7.81 -23.92
C GLY A 338 21.19 -6.55 -24.01
N TRP A 339 21.48 -5.69 -24.99
CA TRP A 339 20.68 -4.51 -25.29
C TRP A 339 19.30 -4.97 -25.78
N GLN A 340 18.32 -5.07 -24.89
CA GLN A 340 16.92 -5.16 -25.28
C GLN A 340 16.30 -3.78 -25.16
N GLN A 341 16.09 -3.15 -26.30
CA GLN A 341 15.22 -1.99 -26.43
C GLN A 341 13.81 -2.44 -26.05
N LEU A 342 13.38 -2.18 -24.81
CA LEU A 342 11.99 -2.37 -24.43
C LEU A 342 11.15 -1.50 -25.37
N ASN A 343 10.24 -2.12 -26.12
CA ASN A 343 9.39 -1.41 -27.08
C ASN A 343 8.65 -0.28 -26.34
N ASN A 344 8.85 0.97 -26.79
CA ASN A 344 8.05 2.12 -26.38
C ASN A 344 6.57 1.82 -26.68
N SER A 345 5.85 1.31 -25.69
CA SER A 345 4.49 0.77 -25.83
C SER A 345 3.56 1.42 -24.81
N ARG A 346 3.59 2.75 -24.76
CA ARG A 346 2.63 3.53 -23.99
C ARG A 346 1.22 3.27 -24.54
N VAL A 347 0.36 2.66 -23.75
CA VAL A 347 -1.08 2.55 -24.01
C VAL A 347 -1.84 3.35 -22.95
N LEU A 348 -2.36 4.51 -23.34
CA LEU A 348 -3.25 5.34 -22.52
C LEU A 348 -4.67 5.31 -23.10
N ASN A 349 -5.62 4.81 -22.31
CA ASN A 349 -7.03 4.83 -22.63
C ASN A 349 -7.78 5.69 -21.60
N ILE A 350 -8.49 6.73 -22.06
CA ILE A 350 -9.38 7.55 -21.22
C ILE A 350 -10.76 7.52 -21.87
N ARG A 351 -11.76 7.01 -21.16
CA ARG A 351 -13.13 6.85 -21.64
C ARG A 351 -14.11 7.38 -20.60
N ASP A 352 -15.09 8.13 -21.08
CA ASP A 352 -16.25 8.62 -20.31
C ASP A 352 -15.92 9.35 -18.97
N CYS A 353 -14.70 9.86 -18.85
CA CYS A 353 -14.24 10.60 -17.68
C CYS A 353 -14.76 12.05 -17.69
N ARG A 354 -15.28 12.55 -16.56
CA ARG A 354 -15.80 13.93 -16.45
C ARG A 354 -14.87 14.80 -15.60
N HIS A 355 -14.82 16.10 -15.93
CA HIS A 355 -14.02 17.14 -15.24
C HIS A 355 -12.49 16.86 -15.24
N ALA A 356 -12.01 15.97 -16.11
CA ALA A 356 -10.59 15.60 -16.20
C ALA A 356 -9.69 16.68 -16.82
N PHE A 357 -10.23 17.53 -17.70
CA PHE A 357 -9.46 18.55 -18.44
C PHE A 357 -10.05 19.95 -18.20
N TYR A 358 -9.22 20.86 -17.65
CA TYR A 358 -9.43 22.30 -17.73
C TYR A 358 -8.20 22.88 -18.45
N TYR A 359 -8.43 23.58 -19.56
CA TYR A 359 -7.40 24.23 -20.37
C TYR A 359 -6.89 25.51 -19.71
#